data_AF-A0A842SY95-F1
#
_entry.id   AF-A0A842SY95-F1
#
_cell.length_a   1.000
_cell.length_b   1.000
_cell.length_c   1.000
_cell.angle_alpha   90.00
_cell.angle_beta   90.00
_cell.angle_gamma   90.00
#
_symmetry.space_group_name_H-M   'P 1'
#
loop_
_entity.id
_entity.type
_entity.pdbx_description
1 polymer ?
#
loop_
_entity_poly.entity_id
_entity_poly.type
_entity_poly.pdbx_seq_one_letter_code
_entity_poly.pdbx_strand_id
1 'polypeptide(L)'
;MIELEQKTFDLTFLQNFFTPIDNLEGKLDRLDSKFSQFNKLSEKLDNELSQERLSVQLRKLYETINTINENLVQINQKNLETFLTFQDILVSKYKQLNIDRLEKLDINQEDMKQVGLSLIGNKKTAKIINKASYTPSIEIDDWMDLLDYLRNNSLFISIIEDIETYYEKILERKLAQEISKIPDDFDKNLIEDYKIAFWKNSDLTFERYIRNIQQEQIKREIEKKGESIQEAKKKDELKDLKKKQEEQRKLYEDYLKYSDREFERRRRKEKREKLSEIAQKPKNQEGISEDVEEKIKKFKSKFENSFEDKYLIQKDETTDPRNIVRTRKKKKEEEYQKYLKKFKDNSNKKD
;
A
#
# COMPACT_ATOMS: atom_id res chain seq x y z
N MET A 1 42.99 31.10 31.01
CA MET A 1 42.48 29.80 31.49
C MET A 1 41.23 30.10 32.29
N ILE A 2 40.05 29.78 31.77
CA ILE A 2 38.79 29.96 32.49
C ILE A 2 38.65 28.72 33.39
N GLU A 3 38.57 28.94 34.69
CA GLU A 3 38.38 27.89 35.71
C GLU A 3 37.07 27.14 35.42
N LEU A 4 37.19 25.96 34.80
CA LEU A 4 36.11 25.03 34.50
C LEU A 4 35.71 24.17 35.72
N GLU A 5 36.27 24.46 36.89
CA GLU A 5 36.27 23.52 38.01
C GLU A 5 34.94 23.37 38.74
N GLN A 6 33.92 24.21 38.51
CA GLN A 6 32.69 24.16 39.32
C GLN A 6 31.35 24.23 38.57
N LYS A 7 31.31 24.28 37.23
CA LYS A 7 30.02 24.37 36.51
C LYS A 7 29.42 23.00 36.18
N THR A 8 28.19 22.80 36.64
CA THR A 8 27.26 21.73 36.19
C THR A 8 27.04 21.82 34.69
N PHE A 9 26.76 20.69 34.04
CA PHE A 9 26.46 20.64 32.60
C PHE A 9 25.28 21.58 32.27
N ASP A 10 25.60 22.71 31.65
CA ASP A 10 24.63 23.74 31.29
C ASP A 10 24.57 23.88 29.77
N LEU A 11 23.49 23.35 29.19
CA LEU A 11 23.20 23.45 27.76
C LEU A 11 23.08 24.91 27.30
N THR A 12 22.62 25.81 28.18
CA THR A 12 22.48 27.23 27.84
C THR A 12 23.83 27.92 27.73
N PHE A 13 24.82 27.51 28.53
CA PHE A 13 26.20 27.98 28.37
C PHE A 13 26.80 27.52 27.05
N LEU A 14 26.60 26.26 26.66
CA LEU A 14 27.05 25.76 25.36
C LEU A 14 26.37 26.49 24.20
N GLN A 15 25.04 26.65 24.24
CA GLN A 15 24.30 27.40 23.22
C GLN A 15 24.79 28.85 23.10
N ASN A 16 25.02 29.54 24.21
CA ASN A 16 25.53 30.92 24.22
C ASN A 16 26.99 31.02 23.77
N PHE A 17 27.79 29.97 23.98
CA PHE A 17 29.18 29.92 23.52
C PHE A 17 29.28 29.78 21.99
N PHE A 18 28.30 29.14 21.36
CA PHE A 18 28.28 28.88 19.92
C PHE A 18 27.47 29.89 19.10
N THR A 19 26.72 30.81 19.73
CA THR A 19 26.01 31.91 19.02
C THR A 19 26.89 32.77 18.08
N PRO A 20 28.20 32.96 18.33
CA PRO A 20 29.09 33.60 17.36
C PRO A 20 29.25 32.82 16.04
N ILE A 21 29.05 31.50 16.03
CA ILE A 21 29.13 30.63 14.85
C ILE A 21 27.92 30.86 13.95
N ASP A 22 26.71 30.83 14.52
CA ASP A 22 25.47 31.14 13.79
C ASP A 22 25.55 32.54 13.15
N ASN A 23 26.19 33.48 13.84
CA ASN A 23 26.44 34.82 13.32
C ASN A 23 27.50 34.86 12.20
N LEU A 24 28.48 33.96 12.19
CA LEU A 24 29.47 33.84 11.12
C LEU A 24 28.87 33.18 9.88
N GLU A 25 28.07 32.12 10.05
CA GLU A 25 27.30 31.51 8.96
C GLU A 25 26.36 32.53 8.31
N GLY A 26 25.56 33.24 9.12
CA GLY A 26 24.68 34.28 8.60
C GLY A 26 25.41 35.46 7.94
N LYS A 27 26.68 35.73 8.30
CA LYS A 27 27.52 36.72 7.59
C LYS A 27 28.05 36.19 6.27
N LEU A 28 28.33 34.90 6.18
CA LEU A 28 28.79 34.22 4.97
C LEU A 28 27.66 34.22 3.92
N ASP A 29 26.44 33.84 4.32
CA ASP A 29 25.27 33.87 3.44
C ASP A 29 24.96 35.28 2.92
N ARG A 30 25.13 36.29 3.79
CA ARG A 30 24.98 37.71 3.39
C ARG A 30 26.06 38.16 2.42
N LEU A 31 27.25 37.60 2.49
CA LEU A 31 28.35 37.92 1.60
C LEU A 31 28.12 37.28 0.22
N ASP A 32 27.71 36.00 0.19
CA ASP A 32 27.36 35.28 -1.04
C ASP A 32 26.17 35.90 -1.77
N SER A 33 25.14 36.31 -1.04
CA SER A 33 23.98 37.00 -1.64
C SER A 33 24.34 38.37 -2.21
N LYS A 34 25.17 39.16 -1.53
CA LYS A 34 25.67 40.45 -2.06
C LYS A 34 26.56 40.26 -3.28
N PHE A 35 27.41 39.25 -3.28
CA PHE A 35 28.27 38.93 -4.42
C PHE A 35 27.45 38.43 -5.63
N SER A 36 26.39 37.66 -5.39
CA SER A 36 25.43 37.27 -6.43
C SER A 36 24.71 38.47 -7.05
N GLN A 37 24.35 39.48 -6.25
CA GLN A 37 23.79 40.73 -6.75
C GLN A 37 24.82 41.53 -7.56
N PHE A 38 26.08 41.56 -7.11
CA PHE A 38 27.18 42.18 -7.84
C PHE A 38 27.40 41.52 -9.21
N ASN A 39 27.39 40.19 -9.30
CA ASN A 39 27.49 39.47 -10.58
C ASN A 39 26.37 39.85 -11.55
N LYS A 40 25.12 39.91 -11.07
CA LYS A 40 23.97 40.33 -11.88
C LYS A 40 24.09 41.78 -12.39
N LEU A 41 24.68 42.67 -11.59
CA LEU A 41 24.94 44.06 -11.99
C LEU A 41 26.11 44.15 -12.99
N SER A 42 27.15 43.34 -12.79
CA SER A 42 28.30 43.23 -13.68
C SER A 42 27.90 42.75 -15.07
N GLU A 43 27.07 41.70 -15.16
CA GLU A 43 26.57 41.17 -16.44
C GLU A 43 25.73 42.20 -17.20
N LYS A 44 24.95 43.03 -16.49
CA LYS A 44 24.18 44.12 -17.11
C LYS A 44 25.08 45.23 -17.64
N LEU A 45 26.13 45.58 -16.88
CA LEU A 45 27.11 46.60 -17.27
C LEU A 45 27.95 46.18 -18.47
N ASP A 46 28.33 44.90 -18.57
CA ASP A 46 29.08 44.36 -19.72
C ASP A 46 28.26 44.40 -21.02
N ASN A 47 26.92 44.39 -20.93
CA ASN A 47 26.03 44.52 -22.10
C ASN A 47 25.81 45.97 -22.56
N GLU A 48 26.09 46.98 -21.72
CA GLU A 48 25.80 48.41 -22.01
C GLU A 48 27.05 49.24 -22.35
N LEU A 49 28.26 48.77 -22.04
CA LEU A 49 29.50 49.55 -22.19
C LEU A 49 30.15 49.44 -23.57
N SER A 50 30.10 50.52 -24.35
CA SER A 50 30.72 50.61 -25.69
C SER A 50 32.17 51.14 -25.72
N GLN A 51 32.79 51.44 -24.56
CA GLN A 51 34.15 52.00 -24.47
C GLN A 51 35.19 50.95 -24.01
N GLU A 52 36.07 50.53 -24.95
CA GLU A 52 37.08 49.47 -24.75
C GLU A 52 38.02 49.64 -23.55
N ARG A 53 38.40 50.86 -23.17
CA ARG A 53 39.33 51.07 -22.04
C ARG A 53 38.66 50.90 -20.67
N LEU A 54 37.44 51.41 -20.52
CA LEU A 54 36.70 51.31 -19.26
C LEU A 54 36.22 49.87 -19.04
N SER A 55 35.79 49.16 -20.09
CA SER A 55 35.40 47.76 -19.98
C SER A 55 36.57 46.86 -19.56
N VAL A 56 37.78 47.08 -20.10
CA VAL A 56 38.98 46.32 -19.69
C VAL A 56 39.37 46.59 -18.24
N GLN A 57 39.27 47.84 -17.76
CA GLN A 57 39.54 48.17 -16.36
C GLN A 57 38.50 47.56 -15.42
N LEU A 58 37.21 47.61 -15.79
CA LEU A 58 36.13 47.00 -15.02
C LEU A 58 36.24 45.49 -14.96
N ARG A 59 36.64 44.81 -16.05
CA ARG A 59 36.91 43.37 -16.06
C ARG A 59 38.05 42.98 -15.12
N LYS A 60 39.15 43.73 -15.11
CA LYS A 60 40.24 43.49 -14.15
C LYS A 60 39.80 43.67 -12.70
N LEU A 61 38.96 44.68 -12.45
CA LEU A 61 38.36 44.94 -11.14
C LEU A 61 37.43 43.79 -10.73
N TYR A 62 36.65 43.28 -11.68
CA TYR A 62 35.79 42.12 -11.49
C TYR A 62 36.59 40.86 -11.14
N GLU A 63 37.64 40.54 -11.91
CA GLU A 63 38.54 39.41 -11.65
C GLU A 63 39.21 39.52 -10.26
N THR A 64 39.61 40.72 -9.85
CA THR A 64 40.18 40.95 -8.51
C THR A 64 39.13 40.79 -7.41
N ILE A 65 37.90 41.28 -7.61
CA ILE A 65 36.81 41.10 -6.65
C ILE A 65 36.41 39.63 -6.54
N ASN A 66 36.38 38.88 -7.66
CA ASN A 66 36.08 37.45 -7.66
C ASN A 66 37.14 36.65 -6.91
N THR A 67 38.42 36.88 -7.20
CA THR A 67 39.51 36.20 -6.50
C THR A 67 39.53 36.52 -5.00
N ILE A 68 39.22 37.76 -4.60
CA ILE A 68 39.06 38.10 -3.19
C ILE A 68 37.88 37.34 -2.58
N ASN A 69 36.75 37.25 -3.28
CA ASN A 69 35.56 36.54 -2.79
C ASN A 69 35.82 35.05 -2.61
N GLU A 70 36.40 34.39 -3.62
CA GLU A 70 36.74 32.97 -3.56
C GLU A 70 37.69 32.67 -2.39
N ASN A 71 38.72 33.51 -2.20
CA ASN A 71 39.64 33.37 -1.07
C ASN A 71 38.93 33.56 0.28
N LEU A 72 38.02 34.54 0.40
CA LEU A 72 37.27 34.77 1.64
C LEU A 72 36.31 33.61 1.95
N VAL A 73 35.63 33.06 0.95
CA VAL A 73 34.75 31.90 1.10
C VAL A 73 35.55 30.70 1.57
N GLN A 74 36.68 30.39 0.92
CA GLN A 74 37.55 29.28 1.31
C GLN A 74 38.12 29.44 2.73
N ILE A 75 38.58 30.64 3.09
CA ILE A 75 39.08 30.91 4.45
C ILE A 75 37.96 30.74 5.49
N ASN A 76 36.76 31.24 5.19
CA ASN A 76 35.63 31.13 6.12
C ASN A 76 35.14 29.69 6.26
N GLN A 77 35.05 28.92 5.17
CA GLN A 77 34.70 27.50 5.23
C GLN A 77 35.71 26.71 6.06
N LYS A 78 37.01 26.92 5.80
CA LYS A 78 38.07 26.28 6.59
C LYS A 78 37.99 26.66 8.06
N ASN A 79 37.71 27.93 8.37
CA ASN A 79 37.50 28.37 9.74
C ASN A 79 36.29 27.67 10.37
N LEU A 80 35.14 27.61 9.70
CA LEU A 80 33.95 26.90 10.16
C LEU A 80 34.25 25.42 10.46
N GLU A 81 34.93 24.72 9.56
CA GLU A 81 35.35 23.33 9.77
C GLU A 81 36.27 23.17 11.00
N THR A 82 37.27 24.03 11.14
CA THR A 82 38.15 24.00 12.33
C THR A 82 37.40 24.32 13.63
N PHE A 83 36.36 25.16 13.57
CA PHE A 83 35.54 25.47 14.73
C PHE A 83 34.56 24.36 15.08
N LEU A 84 33.94 23.71 14.09
CA LEU A 84 33.06 22.55 14.30
C LEU A 84 33.84 21.37 14.90
N THR A 85 35.03 21.08 14.38
CA THR A 85 35.90 20.05 14.95
C THR A 85 36.33 20.41 16.38
N PHE A 86 36.61 21.68 16.67
CA PHE A 86 36.88 22.14 18.03
C PHE A 86 35.67 22.00 18.96
N GLN A 87 34.47 22.31 18.48
CA GLN A 87 33.21 22.13 19.19
C GLN A 87 33.00 20.65 19.56
N ASP A 88 33.18 19.73 18.62
CA ASP A 88 33.03 18.30 18.87
C ASP A 88 34.05 17.79 19.91
N ILE A 89 35.30 18.27 19.82
CA ILE A 89 36.35 17.93 20.80
C ILE A 89 36.00 18.49 22.19
N LEU A 90 35.47 19.72 22.28
CA LEU A 90 35.07 20.30 23.56
C LEU A 90 33.87 19.57 24.17
N VAL A 91 32.85 19.27 23.37
CA VAL A 91 31.65 18.57 23.82
C VAL A 91 32.00 17.17 24.29
N SER A 92 32.81 16.43 23.53
CA SER A 92 33.27 15.09 23.92
C SER A 92 34.10 15.11 25.21
N LYS A 93 35.06 16.04 25.34
CA LYS A 93 35.83 16.21 26.58
C LYS A 93 34.96 16.59 27.77
N TYR A 94 34.02 17.51 27.59
CA TYR A 94 33.15 17.96 28.67
C TYR A 94 32.17 16.85 29.11
N LYS A 95 31.67 16.05 28.15
CA LYS A 95 30.88 14.85 28.44
C LYS A 95 31.69 13.82 29.24
N GLN A 96 32.91 13.53 28.80
CA GLN A 96 33.79 12.60 29.50
C GLN A 96 34.09 13.07 30.92
N LEU A 97 34.43 14.34 31.10
CA LEU A 97 34.71 14.92 32.42
C LEU A 97 33.49 14.80 33.35
N ASN A 98 32.28 14.98 32.83
CA ASN A 98 31.05 14.77 33.62
C ASN A 98 30.80 13.29 33.93
N ILE A 99 31.08 12.36 33.01
CA ILE A 99 31.00 10.92 33.27
C ILE A 99 32.00 10.54 34.37
N ASP A 100 33.27 10.96 34.25
CA ASP A 100 34.31 10.68 35.25
C ASP A 100 33.96 11.29 36.62
N ARG A 101 33.28 12.46 36.65
CA ARG A 101 32.75 13.05 37.89
C ARG A 101 31.62 12.22 38.48
N LEU A 102 30.70 11.73 37.65
CA LEU A 102 29.59 10.88 38.09
C LEU A 102 30.07 9.52 38.60
N GLU A 103 31.11 8.94 37.99
CA GLU A 103 31.72 7.69 38.45
C GLU A 103 32.44 7.85 39.79
N LYS A 104 33.00 9.03 40.06
CA LYS A 104 33.68 9.36 41.33
C LYS A 104 32.72 9.74 42.46
N LEU A 105 31.43 9.97 42.15
CA LEU A 105 30.42 10.22 43.17
C LEU A 105 30.04 8.88 43.80
N ASP A 106 30.60 8.59 44.97
CA ASP A 106 30.15 7.51 45.84
C ASP A 106 28.77 7.89 46.41
N ILE A 107 27.72 7.50 45.70
CA ILE A 107 26.34 7.74 46.12
C ILE A 107 25.96 6.63 47.09
N ASN A 108 25.63 7.00 48.33
CA ASN A 108 25.07 6.08 49.30
C ASN A 108 23.81 5.39 48.74
N GLN A 109 23.63 4.10 49.06
CA GLN A 109 22.55 3.28 48.53
C GLN A 109 21.14 3.87 48.80
N GLU A 110 21.03 4.70 49.84
CA GLU A 110 19.81 5.38 50.25
C GLU A 110 19.49 6.62 49.38
N ASP A 111 20.52 7.41 49.05
CA ASP A 111 20.41 8.54 48.12
C ASP A 111 20.12 8.03 46.70
N MET A 112 20.74 6.93 46.29
CA MET A 112 20.43 6.27 45.01
C MET A 112 18.98 5.79 44.94
N LYS A 113 18.42 5.29 46.05
CA LYS A 113 17.00 4.93 46.14
C LYS A 113 16.10 6.15 46.03
N GLN A 114 16.42 7.27 46.69
CA GLN A 114 15.63 8.50 46.56
C GLN A 114 15.69 9.07 45.15
N VAL A 115 16.87 9.11 44.52
CA VAL A 115 17.02 9.50 43.12
C VAL A 115 16.24 8.55 42.21
N GLY A 116 16.35 7.24 42.40
CA GLY A 116 15.59 6.24 41.65
C GLY A 116 14.07 6.41 41.80
N LEU A 117 13.58 6.60 43.03
CA LEU A 117 12.16 6.82 43.31
C LEU A 117 11.66 8.15 42.72
N SER A 118 12.45 9.21 42.78
CA SER A 118 12.11 10.50 42.15
C SER A 118 12.09 10.41 40.62
N LEU A 119 13.00 9.64 40.01
CA LEU A 119 13.01 9.38 38.56
C LEU A 119 11.80 8.54 38.12
N ILE A 120 11.39 7.56 38.95
CA ILE A 120 10.18 6.75 38.72
C ILE A 120 8.93 7.62 38.88
N GLY A 121 8.86 8.42 39.96
CA GLY A 121 7.74 9.33 40.25
C GLY A 121 7.55 10.38 39.15
N ASN A 122 8.66 10.92 38.64
CA ASN A 122 8.67 11.89 37.54
C ASN A 122 8.57 11.25 36.14
N LYS A 123 8.34 9.92 36.06
CA LYS A 123 8.26 9.14 34.80
C LYS A 123 9.48 9.27 33.87
N LYS A 124 10.64 9.70 34.39
CA LYS A 124 11.89 9.84 33.62
C LYS A 124 12.61 8.50 33.46
N THR A 125 12.42 7.55 34.37
CA THR A 125 12.84 6.16 34.20
C THR A 125 11.62 5.29 33.93
N ALA A 126 11.38 5.01 32.64
CA ALA A 126 10.43 3.98 32.28
C ALA A 126 11.01 2.62 32.72
N LYS A 127 10.26 1.88 33.54
CA LYS A 127 10.42 0.42 33.66
C LYS A 127 10.58 -0.14 32.25
N ILE A 128 11.61 -0.94 31.99
CA ILE A 128 11.70 -1.76 30.77
C ILE A 128 10.62 -2.84 30.87
N ILE A 129 9.37 -2.40 30.80
CA ILE A 129 8.36 -3.13 30.06
C ILE A 129 8.90 -3.07 28.63
N ASN A 130 8.79 -4.14 27.84
CA ASN A 130 8.82 -4.03 26.39
C ASN A 130 7.67 -3.09 25.99
N LYS A 131 7.80 -1.78 26.23
CA LYS A 131 7.12 -0.76 25.48
C LYS A 131 7.71 -0.98 24.11
N ALA A 132 6.91 -1.51 23.19
CA ALA A 132 7.17 -1.30 21.78
C ALA A 132 7.67 0.14 21.67
N SER A 133 8.91 0.31 21.23
CA SER A 133 9.49 1.61 20.96
C SER A 133 8.45 2.35 20.14
N TYR A 134 7.70 3.25 20.78
CA TYR A 134 6.82 4.13 20.06
C TYR A 134 7.77 5.18 19.52
N THR A 135 8.37 4.85 18.38
CA THR A 135 8.91 5.84 17.48
C THR A 135 7.66 6.53 16.95
N PRO A 136 7.38 7.79 17.37
CA PRO A 136 6.34 8.54 16.69
C PRO A 136 6.67 8.49 15.21
N SER A 137 5.70 8.11 14.38
CA SER A 137 5.87 8.24 12.94
C SER A 137 6.22 9.69 12.66
N ILE A 138 7.17 9.90 11.76
CA ILE A 138 7.44 11.20 11.16
C ILE A 138 6.09 11.83 10.77
N GLU A 139 5.89 13.11 11.13
CA GLU A 139 4.64 13.81 10.81
C GLU A 139 4.50 13.94 9.28
N ILE A 140 3.28 14.11 8.78
CA ILE A 140 3.04 14.13 7.33
C ILE A 140 3.83 15.28 6.68
N ASP A 141 3.93 16.42 7.37
CA ASP A 141 4.64 17.59 6.86
C ASP A 141 6.15 17.31 6.71
N ASP A 142 6.77 16.69 7.72
CA ASP A 142 8.17 16.26 7.67
C ASP A 142 8.43 15.22 6.55
N TRP A 143 7.44 14.35 6.25
CA TRP A 143 7.52 13.43 5.12
C TRP A 143 7.50 14.14 3.77
N MET A 144 6.68 15.19 3.64
CA MET A 144 6.59 15.97 2.41
C MET A 144 7.88 16.76 2.20
N ASP A 145 8.42 17.37 3.25
CA ASP A 145 9.70 18.07 3.19
C ASP A 145 10.83 17.10 2.82
N LEU A 146 10.88 15.92 3.46
CA LEU A 146 11.89 14.90 3.14
C LEU A 146 11.75 14.41 1.68
N LEU A 147 10.55 14.23 1.17
CA LEU A 147 10.32 13.89 -0.24
C LEU A 147 10.81 15.00 -1.18
N ASP A 148 10.58 16.27 -0.86
CA ASP A 148 11.06 17.38 -1.66
C ASP A 148 12.59 17.51 -1.60
N TYR A 149 13.21 17.27 -0.44
CA TYR A 149 14.66 17.20 -0.31
C TYR A 149 15.25 16.03 -1.12
N LEU A 150 14.63 14.85 -1.06
CA LEU A 150 15.05 13.69 -1.83
C LEU A 150 14.89 13.93 -3.34
N ARG A 151 13.81 14.59 -3.75
CA ARG A 151 13.56 14.95 -5.16
C ARG A 151 14.56 15.96 -5.70
N ASN A 152 15.13 16.82 -4.86
CA ASN A 152 16.17 17.77 -5.24
C ASN A 152 17.60 17.21 -5.07
N ASN A 153 17.74 16.03 -4.46
CA ASN A 153 19.03 15.40 -4.22
C ASN A 153 19.50 14.61 -5.45
N SER A 154 20.57 15.08 -6.10
CA SER A 154 21.09 14.45 -7.33
C SER A 154 21.55 13.01 -7.14
N LEU A 155 22.08 12.64 -5.97
CA LEU A 155 22.51 11.26 -5.68
C LEU A 155 21.30 10.33 -5.53
N PHE A 156 20.23 10.81 -4.89
CA PHE A 156 19.00 10.04 -4.76
C PHE A 156 18.37 9.79 -6.12
N ILE A 157 18.28 10.82 -6.97
CA ILE A 157 17.75 10.69 -8.33
C ILE A 157 18.58 9.69 -9.14
N SER A 158 19.91 9.79 -9.13
CA SER A 158 20.76 8.85 -9.87
C SER A 158 20.59 7.41 -9.39
N ILE A 159 20.42 7.20 -8.08
CA ILE A 159 20.14 5.87 -7.52
C ILE A 159 18.77 5.36 -7.97
N ILE A 160 17.74 6.23 -8.03
CA ILE A 160 16.42 5.86 -8.55
C ILE A 160 16.51 5.48 -10.03
N GLU A 161 17.22 6.25 -10.85
CA GLU A 161 17.46 5.93 -12.27
C GLU A 161 18.20 4.59 -12.43
N ASP A 162 19.21 4.33 -11.61
CA ASP A 162 19.92 3.04 -11.57
C ASP A 162 18.99 1.88 -11.17
N ILE A 163 18.07 2.11 -10.23
CA ILE A 163 17.06 1.12 -9.81
C ILE A 163 16.05 0.88 -10.92
N GLU A 164 15.57 1.92 -11.59
CA GLU A 164 14.63 1.83 -12.71
C GLU A 164 15.25 1.04 -13.87
N THR A 165 16.46 1.40 -14.29
CA THR A 165 17.17 0.66 -15.35
C THR A 165 17.47 -0.79 -14.96
N TYR A 166 17.76 -1.05 -13.68
CA TYR A 166 17.92 -2.41 -13.18
C TYR A 166 16.60 -3.18 -13.20
N TYR A 167 15.49 -2.54 -12.84
CA TYR A 167 14.15 -3.13 -12.88
C TYR A 167 13.71 -3.44 -14.31
N GLU A 168 13.94 -2.53 -15.26
CA GLU A 168 13.71 -2.77 -16.69
C GLU A 168 14.48 -4.00 -17.18
N LYS A 169 15.77 -4.13 -16.83
CA LYS A 169 16.57 -5.32 -17.15
C LYS A 169 15.99 -6.61 -16.55
N ILE A 170 15.41 -6.55 -15.35
CA ILE A 170 14.72 -7.70 -14.76
C ILE A 170 13.47 -8.05 -15.56
N LEU A 171 12.68 -7.05 -15.95
CA LEU A 171 11.47 -7.25 -16.75
C LEU A 171 11.80 -7.83 -18.13
N GLU A 172 12.83 -7.32 -18.81
CA GLU A 172 13.31 -7.85 -20.07
C GLU A 172 13.74 -9.31 -19.94
N ARG A 173 14.48 -9.66 -18.88
CA ARG A 173 14.87 -11.05 -18.59
C ARG A 173 13.66 -11.95 -18.35
N LYS A 174 12.66 -11.49 -17.59
CA LYS A 174 11.42 -12.24 -17.36
C LYS A 174 10.62 -12.42 -18.65
N LEU A 175 10.50 -11.37 -19.45
CA LEU A 175 9.82 -11.41 -20.75
C LEU A 175 10.53 -12.37 -21.71
N ALA A 176 11.86 -12.36 -21.76
CA ALA A 176 12.64 -13.31 -22.55
C ALA A 176 12.45 -14.77 -22.08
N GLN A 177 12.44 -14.99 -20.75
CA GLN A 177 12.18 -16.32 -20.18
C GLN A 177 10.77 -16.82 -20.51
N GLU A 178 9.76 -15.97 -20.46
CA GLU A 178 8.40 -16.34 -20.82
C GLU A 178 8.26 -16.60 -22.32
N ILE A 179 8.89 -15.78 -23.18
CA ILE A 179 8.90 -16.01 -24.63
C ILE A 179 9.60 -17.32 -24.99
N SER A 180 10.71 -17.67 -24.32
CA SER A 180 11.41 -18.94 -24.58
C SER A 180 10.60 -20.20 -24.22
N LYS A 181 9.52 -20.05 -23.45
CA LYS A 181 8.61 -21.16 -23.13
C LYS A 181 7.54 -21.36 -24.20
N ILE A 182 7.40 -20.42 -25.13
CA ILE A 182 6.43 -20.47 -26.23
C ILE A 182 7.03 -21.33 -27.36
N PRO A 183 6.29 -22.29 -27.94
CA PRO A 183 6.74 -23.03 -29.11
C PRO A 183 7.02 -22.10 -30.30
N ASP A 184 8.07 -22.39 -31.09
CA ASP A 184 8.50 -21.52 -32.21
C ASP A 184 7.46 -21.36 -33.33
N ASP A 185 6.49 -22.28 -33.43
CA ASP A 185 5.40 -22.26 -34.42
C ASP A 185 4.19 -21.40 -34.00
N PHE A 186 4.25 -20.73 -32.84
CA PHE A 186 3.12 -19.94 -32.33
C PHE A 186 2.97 -18.61 -33.09
N ASP A 187 1.72 -18.13 -33.20
CA ASP A 187 1.39 -16.93 -33.98
C ASP A 187 2.17 -15.70 -33.48
N LYS A 188 2.99 -15.11 -34.38
CA LYS A 188 3.88 -13.99 -34.06
C LYS A 188 3.11 -12.76 -33.57
N ASN A 189 1.89 -12.56 -34.08
CA ASN A 189 1.05 -11.42 -33.68
C ASN A 189 0.59 -11.53 -32.22
N LEU A 190 0.24 -12.73 -31.75
CA LEU A 190 -0.14 -12.95 -30.35
C LEU A 190 1.04 -12.80 -29.39
N ILE A 191 2.26 -13.10 -29.86
CA ILE A 191 3.49 -12.87 -29.09
C ILE A 191 3.77 -11.37 -28.94
N GLU A 192 3.54 -10.57 -29.99
CA GLU A 192 3.67 -9.11 -29.93
C GLU A 192 2.60 -8.48 -29.03
N ASP A 193 1.34 -8.92 -29.15
CA ASP A 193 0.27 -8.44 -28.28
C ASP A 193 0.50 -8.82 -26.81
N TYR A 194 1.09 -9.99 -26.55
CA TYR A 194 1.53 -10.39 -25.22
C TYR A 194 2.65 -9.48 -24.68
N LYS A 195 3.66 -9.13 -25.50
CA LYS A 195 4.72 -8.19 -25.07
C LYS A 195 4.11 -6.86 -24.63
N ILE A 196 3.17 -6.32 -25.41
CA ILE A 196 2.47 -5.06 -25.08
C ILE A 196 1.66 -5.21 -23.78
N ALA A 197 1.00 -6.35 -23.59
CA ALA A 197 0.24 -6.62 -22.37
C ALA A 197 1.13 -6.83 -21.13
N PHE A 198 2.32 -7.42 -21.30
CA PHE A 198 3.30 -7.66 -20.23
C PHE A 198 3.89 -6.35 -19.69
N TRP A 199 4.16 -5.37 -20.57
CA TRP A 199 4.61 -4.04 -20.14
C TRP A 199 3.54 -3.27 -19.34
N LYS A 200 2.25 -3.55 -19.59
CA LYS A 200 1.14 -2.98 -18.80
C LYS A 200 0.91 -3.70 -17.48
N ASN A 201 1.24 -5.00 -17.40
CA ASN A 201 1.11 -5.84 -16.21
C ASN A 201 2.26 -6.86 -16.16
N SER A 202 3.32 -6.52 -15.45
CA SER A 202 4.58 -7.28 -15.40
C SER A 202 4.49 -8.67 -14.75
N ASP A 203 3.39 -8.96 -14.06
CA ASP A 203 3.12 -10.25 -13.41
C ASP A 203 2.29 -11.20 -14.29
N LEU A 204 1.94 -10.78 -15.50
CA LEU A 204 1.14 -11.58 -16.43
C LEU A 204 2.03 -12.64 -17.10
N THR A 205 1.72 -13.92 -16.89
CA THR A 205 2.35 -15.03 -17.62
C THR A 205 1.64 -15.28 -18.95
N PHE A 206 2.35 -15.86 -19.93
CA PHE A 206 1.78 -16.14 -21.26
C PHE A 206 0.55 -17.06 -21.19
N GLU A 207 0.60 -18.09 -20.34
CA GLU A 207 -0.56 -18.98 -20.12
C GLU A 207 -1.79 -18.23 -19.58
N ARG A 208 -1.57 -17.27 -18.68
CA ARG A 208 -2.66 -16.47 -18.10
C ARG A 208 -3.23 -15.50 -19.12
N TYR A 209 -2.39 -14.93 -19.98
CA TYR A 209 -2.81 -14.10 -21.10
C TYR A 209 -3.71 -14.86 -22.08
N ILE A 210 -3.28 -16.06 -22.50
CA ILE A 210 -4.09 -16.91 -23.40
C ILE A 210 -5.41 -17.32 -22.74
N ARG A 211 -5.40 -17.71 -21.45
CA ARG A 211 -6.65 -18.01 -20.73
C ARG A 211 -7.61 -16.83 -20.67
N ASN A 212 -7.10 -15.62 -20.49
CA ASN A 212 -7.93 -14.40 -20.46
C ASN A 212 -8.57 -14.14 -21.83
N ILE A 213 -7.82 -14.27 -22.92
CA ILE A 213 -8.37 -14.14 -24.29
C ILE A 213 -9.47 -15.19 -24.53
N GLN A 214 -9.22 -16.44 -24.16
CA GLN A 214 -10.20 -17.51 -24.31
C GLN A 214 -11.47 -17.24 -23.50
N GLN A 215 -11.33 -16.76 -22.25
CA GLN A 215 -12.47 -16.39 -21.41
C GLN A 215 -13.28 -15.23 -22.00
N GLU A 216 -12.63 -14.22 -22.58
CA GLU A 216 -13.32 -13.13 -23.27
C GLU A 216 -14.08 -13.61 -24.51
N GLN A 217 -13.47 -14.50 -25.32
CA GLN A 217 -14.14 -15.09 -26.47
C GLN A 217 -15.36 -15.90 -26.05
N ILE A 218 -15.23 -16.73 -25.00
CA ILE A 218 -16.35 -17.52 -24.44
C ILE A 218 -17.47 -16.59 -23.96
N LYS A 219 -17.15 -15.49 -23.27
CA LYS A 219 -18.17 -14.51 -22.83
C LYS A 219 -18.91 -13.91 -24.02
N ARG A 220 -18.19 -13.46 -25.06
CA ARG A 220 -18.79 -12.89 -26.28
C ARG A 220 -19.68 -13.90 -27.00
N GLU A 221 -19.30 -15.18 -27.03
CA GLU A 221 -20.14 -16.23 -27.61
C GLU A 221 -21.42 -16.50 -26.81
N ILE A 222 -21.32 -16.48 -25.47
CA ILE A 222 -22.48 -16.64 -24.58
C ILE A 222 -23.44 -15.46 -24.75
N GLU A 223 -22.92 -14.24 -24.83
CA GLU A 223 -23.73 -13.03 -25.07
C GLU A 223 -24.47 -13.11 -26.42
N LYS A 224 -23.77 -13.45 -27.51
CA LYS A 224 -24.39 -13.64 -28.83
C LYS A 224 -25.46 -14.73 -28.85
N LYS A 225 -25.24 -15.85 -28.13
CA LYS A 225 -26.25 -16.90 -27.97
C LYS A 225 -27.45 -16.40 -27.17
N GLY A 226 -27.21 -15.63 -26.11
CA GLY A 226 -28.26 -14.98 -25.31
C GLY A 226 -29.13 -14.05 -26.16
N GLU A 227 -28.52 -13.20 -26.97
CA GLU A 227 -29.22 -12.31 -27.91
C GLU A 227 -30.05 -13.11 -28.93
N SER A 228 -29.47 -14.15 -29.52
CA SER A 228 -30.17 -15.04 -30.47
C SER A 228 -31.40 -15.72 -29.84
N ILE A 229 -31.30 -16.15 -28.58
CA ILE A 229 -32.41 -16.73 -27.83
C ILE A 229 -33.49 -15.68 -27.56
N GLN A 230 -33.11 -14.46 -27.20
CA GLN A 230 -34.07 -13.37 -26.99
C GLN A 230 -34.79 -12.99 -28.30
N GLU A 231 -34.09 -12.96 -29.42
CA GLU A 231 -34.72 -12.75 -30.73
C GLU A 231 -35.68 -13.87 -31.11
N ALA A 232 -35.33 -15.14 -30.84
CA ALA A 232 -36.22 -16.27 -31.06
C ALA A 232 -37.49 -16.16 -30.19
N LYS A 233 -37.34 -15.83 -28.90
CA LYS A 233 -38.48 -15.60 -28.00
C LYS A 233 -39.37 -14.46 -28.50
N LYS A 234 -38.80 -13.33 -28.91
CA LYS A 234 -39.56 -12.21 -29.51
C LYS A 234 -40.28 -12.62 -30.78
N LYS A 235 -39.67 -13.45 -31.63
CA LYS A 235 -40.31 -13.99 -32.85
C LYS A 235 -41.48 -14.91 -32.52
N ASP A 236 -41.35 -15.75 -31.50
CA ASP A 236 -42.42 -16.67 -31.09
C ASP A 236 -43.57 -15.91 -30.39
N GLU A 237 -43.27 -14.94 -29.53
CA GLU A 237 -44.26 -14.01 -28.97
C GLU A 237 -45.01 -13.25 -30.08
N LEU A 238 -44.31 -12.80 -31.12
CA LEU A 238 -44.92 -12.12 -32.26
C LEU A 238 -45.82 -13.07 -33.07
N LYS A 239 -45.44 -14.33 -33.24
CA LYS A 239 -46.29 -15.36 -33.87
C LYS A 239 -47.56 -15.62 -33.05
N ASP A 240 -47.43 -15.72 -31.73
CA ASP A 240 -48.58 -15.95 -30.84
C ASP A 240 -49.53 -14.75 -30.82
N LEU A 241 -48.98 -13.53 -30.83
CA LEU A 241 -49.79 -12.31 -30.97
C LEU A 241 -50.51 -12.26 -32.33
N LYS A 242 -49.86 -12.66 -33.42
CA LYS A 242 -50.51 -12.78 -34.74
C LYS A 242 -51.66 -13.79 -34.74
N LYS A 243 -51.46 -14.97 -34.15
CA LYS A 243 -52.52 -15.98 -34.00
C LYS A 243 -53.70 -15.43 -33.20
N LYS A 244 -53.44 -14.76 -32.08
CA LYS A 244 -54.49 -14.12 -31.26
C LYS A 244 -55.25 -13.03 -32.04
N GLN A 245 -54.56 -12.23 -32.86
CA GLN A 245 -55.21 -11.23 -33.72
C GLN A 245 -56.08 -11.89 -34.80
N GLU A 246 -55.62 -12.97 -35.43
CA GLU A 246 -56.41 -13.73 -36.40
C GLU A 246 -57.64 -14.36 -35.75
N GLU A 247 -57.51 -14.93 -34.55
CA GLU A 247 -58.64 -15.45 -33.77
C GLU A 247 -59.64 -14.35 -33.41
N GLN A 248 -59.17 -13.18 -32.99
CA GLN A 248 -60.04 -12.02 -32.71
C GLN A 248 -60.76 -11.53 -33.97
N ARG A 249 -60.08 -11.49 -35.12
CA ARG A 249 -60.72 -11.13 -36.41
C ARG A 249 -61.78 -12.14 -36.82
N LYS A 250 -61.49 -13.44 -36.72
CA LYS A 250 -62.47 -14.50 -37.00
C LYS A 250 -63.68 -14.40 -36.06
N LEU A 251 -63.45 -14.17 -34.77
CA LEU A 251 -64.54 -13.96 -33.80
C LEU A 251 -65.41 -12.75 -34.15
N TYR A 252 -64.79 -11.66 -34.61
CA TYR A 252 -65.51 -10.46 -35.03
C TYR A 252 -66.30 -10.69 -36.33
N GLU A 253 -65.71 -11.36 -37.31
CA GLU A 253 -66.41 -11.76 -38.54
C GLU A 253 -67.58 -12.71 -38.26
N ASP A 254 -67.42 -13.66 -37.35
CA ASP A 254 -68.49 -14.58 -36.94
C ASP A 254 -69.61 -13.84 -36.21
N TYR A 255 -69.28 -12.85 -35.36
CA TYR A 255 -70.27 -12.01 -34.70
C TYR A 255 -71.12 -11.22 -35.71
N LEU A 256 -70.51 -10.71 -36.78
CA LEU A 256 -71.24 -9.99 -37.83
C LEU A 256 -72.09 -10.92 -38.73
N LYS A 257 -71.71 -12.20 -38.87
CA LYS A 257 -72.38 -13.16 -39.76
C LYS A 257 -73.58 -13.87 -39.12
N TYR A 258 -73.59 -14.08 -37.81
CA TYR A 258 -74.62 -14.86 -37.11
C TYR A 258 -75.48 -13.99 -36.19
N SER A 259 -76.72 -14.43 -35.93
CA SER A 259 -77.53 -13.81 -34.87
C SER A 259 -76.93 -14.10 -33.48
N ASP A 260 -77.15 -13.20 -32.51
CA ASP A 260 -76.58 -13.30 -31.15
C ASP A 260 -76.78 -14.69 -30.51
N ARG A 261 -77.96 -15.28 -30.70
CA ARG A 261 -78.31 -16.60 -30.15
C ARG A 261 -77.50 -17.75 -30.76
N GLU A 262 -77.19 -17.67 -32.06
CA GLU A 262 -76.39 -18.68 -32.75
C GLU A 262 -74.89 -18.53 -32.48
N PHE A 263 -74.41 -17.28 -32.37
CA PHE A 263 -73.04 -16.97 -31.99
C PHE A 263 -72.70 -17.52 -30.60
N GLU A 264 -73.57 -17.30 -29.61
CA GLU A 264 -73.41 -17.87 -28.26
C GLU A 264 -73.41 -19.40 -28.27
N ARG A 265 -74.27 -20.03 -29.08
CA ARG A 265 -74.35 -21.49 -29.18
C ARG A 265 -73.05 -22.09 -29.71
N ARG A 266 -72.40 -21.46 -30.70
CA ARG A 266 -71.09 -21.90 -31.23
C ARG A 266 -69.97 -21.70 -30.23
N ARG A 267 -69.91 -20.55 -29.56
CA ARG A 267 -68.94 -20.27 -28.48
C ARG A 267 -69.00 -21.31 -27.36
N ARG A 268 -70.20 -21.73 -26.97
CA ARG A 268 -70.39 -22.79 -25.97
C ARG A 268 -69.94 -24.16 -26.45
N LYS A 269 -69.93 -24.43 -27.76
CA LYS A 269 -69.40 -25.68 -28.34
C LYS A 269 -67.88 -25.67 -28.41
N GLU A 270 -67.26 -24.57 -28.80
CA GLU A 270 -65.80 -24.45 -28.90
C GLU A 270 -65.11 -24.46 -27.53
N LYS A 271 -65.71 -23.85 -26.51
CA LYS A 271 -65.17 -23.86 -25.13
C LYS A 271 -65.28 -25.22 -24.42
N ARG A 272 -65.98 -26.21 -25.01
CA ARG A 272 -66.06 -27.55 -24.42
C ARG A 272 -64.78 -28.30 -24.78
N GLU A 273 -63.91 -28.49 -23.79
CA GLU A 273 -62.76 -29.39 -23.90
C GLU A 273 -63.25 -30.82 -24.19
N LYS A 274 -62.57 -31.53 -25.09
CA LYS A 274 -62.88 -32.94 -25.37
C LYS A 274 -62.31 -33.79 -24.22
N LEU A 275 -63.04 -34.81 -23.80
CA LEU A 275 -62.62 -35.75 -22.74
C LEU A 275 -61.23 -36.36 -22.97
N SER A 276 -60.77 -36.43 -24.23
CA SER A 276 -59.43 -36.89 -24.62
C SER A 276 -58.27 -35.97 -24.18
N GLU A 277 -58.51 -34.67 -23.98
CA GLU A 277 -57.47 -33.67 -23.66
C GLU A 277 -57.21 -33.55 -22.15
N ILE A 278 -58.20 -33.91 -21.32
CA ILE A 278 -58.10 -33.87 -19.85
C ILE A 278 -57.20 -35.00 -19.32
N ALA A 279 -57.10 -36.12 -20.05
CA ALA A 279 -56.30 -37.28 -19.63
C ALA A 279 -54.78 -37.09 -19.79
N GLN A 280 -54.31 -36.07 -20.53
CA GLN A 280 -52.90 -35.93 -20.91
C GLN A 280 -52.10 -34.85 -20.16
N LYS A 281 -52.71 -34.07 -19.25
CA LYS A 281 -51.94 -33.07 -18.47
C LYS A 281 -51.27 -33.73 -17.25
N PRO A 282 -49.92 -33.81 -17.17
CA PRO A 282 -49.25 -34.26 -15.95
C PRO A 282 -49.41 -33.22 -14.83
N LYS A 283 -49.64 -33.69 -13.60
CA LYS A 283 -49.66 -32.85 -12.38
C LYS A 283 -48.24 -32.37 -12.07
N ASN A 284 -48.03 -31.07 -11.94
CA ASN A 284 -46.81 -30.49 -11.36
C ASN A 284 -46.69 -30.94 -9.89
N GLN A 285 -45.62 -31.66 -9.55
CA GLN A 285 -45.26 -31.95 -8.16
C GLN A 285 -44.34 -30.84 -7.65
N GLU A 286 -44.88 -29.95 -6.81
CA GLU A 286 -44.09 -29.09 -5.93
C GLU A 286 -43.86 -29.85 -4.62
N GLY A 287 -42.61 -30.21 -4.33
CA GLY A 287 -42.20 -30.85 -3.08
C GLY A 287 -40.73 -31.25 -3.15
N ILE A 288 -39.87 -30.55 -2.40
CA ILE A 288 -38.46 -30.91 -2.24
C ILE A 288 -38.41 -32.24 -1.48
N SER A 289 -37.66 -33.21 -2.00
CA SER A 289 -37.51 -34.54 -1.41
C SER A 289 -36.94 -34.48 0.02
N GLU A 290 -37.49 -35.29 0.94
CA GLU A 290 -37.09 -35.42 2.35
C GLU A 290 -35.56 -35.61 2.54
N ASP A 291 -34.91 -36.26 1.58
CA ASP A 291 -33.45 -36.46 1.55
C ASP A 291 -32.64 -35.16 1.53
N VAL A 292 -33.20 -34.11 0.91
CA VAL A 292 -32.52 -32.80 0.80
C VAL A 292 -32.66 -32.04 2.11
N GLU A 293 -33.80 -32.14 2.79
CA GLU A 293 -34.02 -31.51 4.09
C GLU A 293 -33.14 -32.12 5.20
N GLU A 294 -32.97 -33.45 5.21
CA GLU A 294 -32.08 -34.11 6.17
C GLU A 294 -30.62 -33.69 5.99
N LYS A 295 -30.15 -33.54 4.75
CA LYS A 295 -28.79 -33.09 4.45
C LYS A 295 -28.56 -31.66 4.93
N ILE A 296 -29.55 -30.78 4.73
CA ILE A 296 -29.48 -29.39 5.20
C ILE A 296 -29.45 -29.32 6.74
N LYS A 297 -30.25 -30.14 7.45
CA LYS A 297 -30.24 -30.20 8.92
C LYS A 297 -28.91 -30.71 9.47
N LYS A 298 -28.35 -31.78 8.88
CA LYS A 298 -27.01 -32.31 9.26
C LYS A 298 -25.88 -31.32 8.99
N PHE A 299 -26.02 -30.45 7.99
CA PHE A 299 -25.02 -29.43 7.69
C PHE A 299 -25.05 -28.29 8.72
N LYS A 300 -26.23 -27.82 9.11
CA LYS A 300 -26.38 -26.74 10.10
C LYS A 300 -25.86 -27.12 11.49
N SER A 301 -26.17 -28.34 11.97
CA SER A 301 -25.73 -28.79 13.30
C SER A 301 -24.21 -28.94 13.43
N LYS A 302 -23.51 -29.26 12.34
CA LYS A 302 -22.04 -29.30 12.33
C LYS A 302 -21.40 -27.91 12.40
N PHE A 303 -22.10 -26.90 11.90
CA PHE A 303 -21.59 -25.53 11.84
C PHE A 303 -21.70 -24.84 13.20
N GLU A 304 -22.87 -24.91 13.85
CA GLU A 304 -23.17 -24.23 15.12
C GLU A 304 -22.23 -24.68 16.25
N ASN A 305 -22.06 -25.99 16.46
CA ASN A 305 -21.21 -26.52 17.54
C ASN A 305 -19.71 -26.17 17.37
N SER A 306 -19.23 -26.03 16.13
CA SER A 306 -17.81 -25.77 15.87
C SER A 306 -17.43 -24.29 16.01
N PHE A 307 -18.41 -23.40 15.86
CA PHE A 307 -18.20 -21.96 15.84
C PHE A 307 -18.21 -21.38 17.26
N GLU A 308 -19.17 -21.78 18.09
CA GLU A 308 -19.30 -21.32 19.47
C GLU A 308 -18.07 -21.71 20.31
N ASP A 309 -17.60 -22.96 20.21
CA ASP A 309 -16.45 -23.47 20.97
C ASP A 309 -15.10 -22.83 20.58
N LYS A 310 -14.94 -22.42 19.32
CA LYS A 310 -13.66 -21.86 18.81
C LYS A 310 -13.57 -20.35 18.90
N TYR A 311 -14.69 -19.65 18.75
CA TYR A 311 -14.67 -18.20 18.50
C TYR A 311 -15.44 -17.38 19.53
N LEU A 312 -16.31 -17.98 20.35
CA LEU A 312 -16.94 -17.27 21.47
C LEU A 312 -16.18 -17.52 22.78
N ILE A 313 -15.44 -16.51 23.23
CA ILE A 313 -14.88 -16.50 24.59
C ILE A 313 -16.03 -16.14 25.54
N GLN A 314 -16.53 -17.12 26.29
CA GLN A 314 -17.45 -16.85 27.39
C GLN A 314 -16.75 -15.97 28.44
N LYS A 315 -17.37 -14.85 28.81
CA LYS A 315 -16.85 -13.95 29.85
C LYS A 315 -17.04 -14.60 31.22
N ASP A 316 -16.00 -15.31 31.68
CA ASP A 316 -15.92 -15.76 33.07
C ASP A 316 -15.31 -14.66 33.93
N GLU A 317 -16.12 -13.97 34.74
CA GLU A 317 -15.68 -12.89 35.65
C GLU A 317 -14.98 -13.41 36.92
N THR A 318 -14.91 -14.73 37.13
CA THR A 318 -14.47 -15.36 38.39
C THR A 318 -13.08 -15.99 38.34
N THR A 319 -12.44 -16.09 37.16
CA THR A 319 -11.14 -16.77 37.03
C THR A 319 -9.96 -15.80 37.00
N ASP A 320 -9.02 -15.96 37.94
CA ASP A 320 -7.77 -15.17 37.99
C ASP A 320 -7.00 -15.28 36.64
N PRO A 321 -6.69 -14.15 35.96
CA PRO A 321 -6.06 -14.13 34.64
C PRO A 321 -4.71 -14.86 34.60
N ARG A 322 -4.02 -15.02 35.73
CA ARG A 322 -2.79 -15.84 35.80
C ARG A 322 -3.06 -17.33 35.56
N ASN A 323 -4.21 -17.84 35.98
CA ASN A 323 -4.58 -19.25 35.77
C ASN A 323 -4.98 -19.52 34.33
N ILE A 324 -5.61 -18.55 33.64
CA ILE A 324 -5.92 -18.64 32.20
C ILE A 324 -4.64 -18.77 31.36
N VAL A 325 -3.59 -18.03 31.72
CA VAL A 325 -2.30 -18.11 31.01
C VAL A 325 -1.63 -19.47 31.26
N ARG A 326 -1.70 -20.00 32.49
CA ARG A 326 -1.15 -21.32 32.83
C ARG A 326 -1.87 -22.46 32.10
N THR A 327 -3.21 -22.44 32.02
CA THR A 327 -3.98 -23.47 31.30
C THR A 327 -3.75 -23.41 29.78
N ARG A 328 -3.64 -22.22 29.20
CA ARG A 328 -3.29 -22.04 27.77
C ARG A 328 -1.90 -22.56 27.45
N LYS A 329 -0.90 -22.32 28.31
CA LYS A 329 0.45 -22.88 28.13
C LYS A 329 0.42 -24.41 28.17
N LYS A 330 -0.25 -25.01 29.17
CA LYS A 330 -0.41 -26.46 29.27
C LYS A 330 -1.07 -27.08 28.04
N LYS A 331 -2.18 -26.50 27.55
CA LYS A 331 -2.86 -26.98 26.33
C LYS A 331 -1.97 -26.92 25.09
N LYS A 332 -1.22 -25.83 24.89
CA LYS A 332 -0.27 -25.72 23.78
C LYS A 332 0.87 -26.74 23.88
N GLU A 333 1.37 -27.00 25.09
CA GLU A 333 2.37 -28.03 25.35
C GLU A 333 1.84 -29.43 24.96
N GLU A 334 0.61 -29.75 25.37
CA GLU A 334 -0.05 -31.02 25.04
C GLU A 334 -0.31 -31.18 23.52
N GLU A 335 -0.73 -30.11 22.84
CA GLU A 335 -0.87 -30.11 21.38
C GLU A 335 0.48 -30.35 20.69
N TYR A 336 1.53 -29.66 21.12
CA TYR A 336 2.88 -29.82 20.59
C TYR A 336 3.39 -31.26 20.77
N GLN A 337 3.16 -31.86 21.95
CA GLN A 337 3.51 -33.25 22.20
C GLN A 337 2.71 -34.24 21.35
N LYS A 338 1.41 -33.96 21.07
CA LYS A 338 0.60 -34.75 20.13
C LYS A 338 1.13 -34.65 18.70
N TYR A 339 1.55 -33.48 18.26
CA TYR A 339 2.16 -33.29 16.94
C TYR A 339 3.51 -34.02 16.82
N LEU A 340 4.37 -33.93 17.84
CA LEU A 340 5.63 -34.67 17.89
C LEU A 340 5.42 -36.18 17.83
N LYS A 341 4.42 -36.72 18.54
CA LYS A 341 4.06 -38.15 18.45
C LYS A 341 3.62 -38.53 17.03
N LYS A 342 2.73 -37.76 16.39
CA LYS A 342 2.31 -38.00 15.00
C LYS A 342 3.48 -37.99 14.01
N PHE A 343 4.46 -37.11 14.21
CA PHE A 343 5.66 -37.08 13.38
C PHE A 343 6.52 -38.33 13.54
N LYS A 344 6.71 -38.80 14.79
CA LYS A 344 7.47 -40.03 15.09
C LYS A 344 6.76 -41.30 14.58
N ASP A 345 5.43 -41.35 14.70
CA ASP A 345 4.65 -42.49 14.21
C ASP A 345 4.61 -42.55 12.68
N ASN A 346 4.73 -41.41 11.99
CA ASN A 346 4.83 -41.34 10.53
C ASN A 346 6.25 -41.62 10.01
N SER A 347 7.31 -41.39 10.81
CA SER A 347 8.67 -41.78 10.42
C SER A 347 8.91 -43.28 10.55
N ASN A 348 8.28 -43.95 11.53
CA ASN A 348 8.40 -45.40 11.73
C ASN A 348 7.52 -46.26 10.79
N LYS A 349 6.77 -45.63 9.88
CA LYS A 349 5.94 -46.31 8.85
C LYS A 349 6.58 -46.29 7.45
N LYS A 350 7.79 -45.74 7.32
CA LYS A 350 8.53 -45.65 6.06
C LYS A 350 9.73 -46.61 5.97
N ASP A 351 9.95 -47.42 7.00
CA ASP A 351 10.73 -48.67 6.93
C ASP A 351 9.74 -49.85 6.93
#